data_AF-A0A1G8M6T7-F1
#
_entry.id   AF-A0A1G8M6T7-F1
#
_cell.length_a   1.000
_cell.length_b   1.000
_cell.length_c   1.000
_cell.angle_alpha   90.00
_cell.angle_beta   90.00
_cell.angle_gamma   90.00
#
_symmetry.space_group_name_H-M   'P 1'
#
loop_
_entity.id
_entity.type
_entity.pdbx_description
1 polymer ?
#
loop_
_entity_poly.entity_id
_entity_poly.type
_entity_poly.pdbx_seq_one_letter_code
_entity_poly.pdbx_strand_id
1 'polypeptide(L)'
;MEVRNKQNFAAGLFFLAFGIFAAVVARSYSLGASDDIGPGYFPFWLAVLLAVLGTVLSVSALAPKAEATEIGRLDWKAVAWIVGAVVLFAFLLQILGIVFSVLVLVIVSSLGSHEFTWKGTLASSLLLAALVYGVFVMGLHLQFPTWPTLFS
;
A
#
# COMPACT_ATOMS: atom_id res chain seq x y z
N MET A 1 -13.96 -18.89 22.88
CA MET A 1 -12.78 -18.64 22.03
C MET A 1 -12.03 -17.48 22.68
N GLU A 2 -10.79 -17.68 23.11
CA GLU A 2 -9.99 -16.65 23.78
C GLU A 2 -9.08 -15.98 22.75
N VAL A 3 -9.03 -14.65 22.71
CA VAL A 3 -8.17 -13.91 21.78
C VAL A 3 -6.75 -13.93 22.33
N ARG A 4 -5.90 -14.80 21.75
CA ARG A 4 -4.52 -14.97 22.20
C ARG A 4 -3.61 -13.90 21.61
N ASN A 5 -3.70 -13.67 20.30
CA ASN A 5 -2.91 -12.62 19.64
C ASN A 5 -3.77 -11.35 19.46
N LYS A 6 -3.80 -10.48 20.49
CA LYS A 6 -4.62 -9.26 20.47
C LYS A 6 -4.18 -8.28 19.38
N GLN A 7 -2.89 -8.23 19.08
CA GLN A 7 -2.32 -7.36 18.05
C GLN A 7 -2.80 -7.76 16.64
N ASN A 8 -2.63 -9.03 16.26
CA ASN A 8 -3.06 -9.53 14.96
C ASN A 8 -4.59 -9.51 14.82
N PHE A 9 -5.32 -9.74 15.91
CA PHE A 9 -6.77 -9.61 15.92
C PHE A 9 -7.22 -8.16 15.68
N ALA A 10 -6.63 -7.19 16.38
CA ALA A 10 -6.95 -5.78 16.21
C ALA A 10 -6.57 -5.26 14.82
N ALA A 11 -5.37 -5.59 14.33
CA ALA A 11 -4.91 -5.25 12.98
C ALA A 11 -5.79 -5.91 11.89
N GLY A 12 -6.14 -7.18 12.09
CA GLY A 12 -7.03 -7.92 11.20
C GLY A 12 -8.43 -7.29 11.12
N LEU A 13 -9.01 -6.91 12.26
CA LEU A 13 -10.30 -6.23 12.31
C LEU A 13 -10.26 -4.86 11.64
N PHE A 14 -9.17 -4.11 11.84
CA PHE A 14 -8.95 -2.83 11.15
C PHE A 14 -8.87 -3.01 9.63
N PHE A 15 -8.08 -3.95 9.13
CA PHE A 15 -7.98 -4.23 7.70
C PHE A 15 -9.29 -4.75 7.10
N LEU A 16 -10.03 -5.56 7.84
CA LEU A 16 -11.36 -6.01 7.44
C LEU A 16 -12.33 -4.83 7.30
N ALA A 17 -12.45 -4.01 8.34
CA ALA A 17 -13.35 -2.86 8.35
C ALA A 17 -12.96 -1.83 7.28
N PHE A 18 -11.68 -1.49 7.17
CA PHE A 18 -11.18 -0.55 6.18
C PHE A 18 -11.31 -1.09 4.75
N GLY A 19 -11.02 -2.38 4.53
CA GLY A 19 -11.19 -3.04 3.24
C GLY A 19 -12.65 -3.06 2.79
N ILE A 20 -13.60 -3.39 3.68
CA ILE A 20 -15.03 -3.33 3.37
C ILE A 20 -15.45 -1.88 3.05
N PHE A 21 -15.04 -0.93 3.88
CA PHE A 21 -15.34 0.49 3.66
C PHE A 21 -14.81 0.97 2.31
N ALA A 22 -13.53 0.71 2.02
CA ALA A 22 -12.89 1.08 0.76
C ALA A 22 -13.54 0.39 -0.45
N ALA A 23 -13.98 -0.87 -0.32
CA ALA A 23 -14.70 -1.57 -1.39
C ALA A 23 -16.08 -0.98 -1.65
N VAL A 24 -16.80 -0.55 -0.61
CA VAL A 24 -18.09 0.15 -0.74
C VAL A 24 -17.88 1.52 -1.41
N VAL A 25 -16.87 2.28 -1.00
CA VAL A 25 -16.53 3.56 -1.64
C VAL A 25 -16.08 3.34 -3.08
N ALA A 26 -15.30 2.31 -3.38
CA ALA A 26 -14.85 2.03 -4.75
C ALA A 26 -16.01 1.76 -5.71
N ARG A 27 -17.18 1.29 -5.22
CA ARG A 27 -18.40 1.13 -6.04
C ARG A 27 -19.02 2.45 -6.49
N SER A 28 -18.67 3.59 -5.89
CA SER A 28 -19.09 4.90 -6.41
C SER A 28 -18.32 5.29 -7.68
N TYR A 29 -17.24 4.58 -8.00
CA TYR A 29 -16.50 4.73 -9.25
C TYR A 29 -16.94 3.63 -10.24
N SER A 30 -16.92 3.96 -11.53
CA SER A 30 -17.12 2.94 -12.55
C SER A 30 -16.01 1.89 -12.44
N LEU A 31 -16.41 0.62 -12.24
CA LEU A 31 -15.50 -0.53 -12.34
C LEU A 31 -15.15 -0.83 -13.80
N GLY A 32 -15.95 -0.32 -14.76
CA GLY A 32 -15.83 -0.63 -16.17
C GLY A 32 -16.25 -2.06 -16.51
N ALA A 33 -16.02 -2.45 -17.76
CA ALA A 33 -16.20 -3.83 -18.24
C ALA A 33 -14.82 -4.52 -18.33
N SER A 34 -14.78 -5.84 -18.53
CA SER A 34 -13.51 -6.56 -18.73
C SER A 34 -12.67 -6.01 -19.90
N ASP A 35 -13.32 -5.35 -20.85
CA ASP A 35 -12.72 -4.76 -22.04
C ASP A 35 -12.35 -3.27 -21.87
N ASP A 36 -12.81 -2.63 -20.79
CA ASP A 36 -12.49 -1.23 -20.46
C ASP A 36 -12.47 -1.06 -18.94
N ILE A 37 -11.28 -1.16 -18.36
CA ILE A 37 -11.06 -1.16 -16.91
C ILE A 37 -11.28 0.25 -16.37
N GLY A 38 -12.37 0.42 -15.61
CA GLY A 38 -12.70 1.70 -15.00
C GLY A 38 -11.78 2.06 -13.84
N PRO A 39 -11.72 3.34 -13.43
CA PRO A 39 -10.83 3.83 -12.38
C PRO A 39 -11.08 3.18 -11.01
N GLY A 40 -12.29 2.62 -10.79
CA GLY A 40 -12.63 1.91 -9.56
C GLY A 40 -12.13 0.46 -9.50
N TYR A 41 -11.72 -0.14 -10.62
CA TYR A 41 -11.42 -1.58 -10.70
C TYR A 41 -10.26 -1.99 -9.78
N PHE A 42 -9.12 -1.30 -9.89
CA PHE A 42 -7.94 -1.59 -9.08
C PHE A 42 -8.19 -1.31 -7.57
N PRO A 43 -8.72 -0.13 -7.16
CA PRO A 43 -9.08 0.13 -5.77
C PRO A 43 -10.04 -0.90 -5.18
N PHE A 44 -11.05 -1.33 -5.94
CA PHE A 44 -12.04 -2.30 -5.48
C PHE A 44 -11.42 -3.66 -5.16
N TRP A 45 -10.67 -4.25 -6.09
CA TRP A 45 -10.05 -5.55 -5.88
C TRP A 45 -8.96 -5.51 -4.81
N LEU A 46 -8.21 -4.41 -4.71
CA LEU A 46 -7.25 -4.20 -3.63
C LEU A 46 -7.96 -4.15 -2.26
N ALA A 47 -9.10 -3.46 -2.18
CA ALA A 47 -9.91 -3.38 -0.97
C ALA A 47 -10.51 -4.74 -0.57
N VAL A 48 -10.97 -5.53 -1.54
CA VAL A 48 -11.43 -6.92 -1.33
C VAL A 48 -10.29 -7.79 -0.79
N LEU A 49 -9.10 -7.72 -1.40
CA LEU A 49 -7.94 -8.48 -0.93
C LEU A 49 -7.55 -8.09 0.50
N LEU A 50 -7.58 -6.79 0.81
CA LEU A 50 -7.32 -6.28 2.16
C LEU A 50 -8.35 -6.82 3.17
N ALA A 51 -9.62 -6.88 2.80
CA ALA A 51 -10.67 -7.46 3.65
C ALA A 51 -10.47 -8.97 3.89
N VAL A 52 -10.07 -9.71 2.85
CA VAL A 52 -9.73 -11.14 2.97
C VAL A 52 -8.54 -11.33 3.89
N LEU A 53 -7.45 -10.57 3.71
CA LEU A 53 -6.28 -10.65 4.58
C LEU A 53 -6.62 -10.29 6.03
N GLY A 54 -7.42 -9.25 6.25
CA GLY A 54 -7.91 -8.88 7.58
C GLY A 54 -8.73 -9.99 8.26
N THR A 55 -9.56 -10.68 7.48
CA THR A 55 -10.33 -11.85 7.96
C THR A 55 -9.40 -12.99 8.36
N VAL A 56 -8.43 -13.33 7.50
CA VAL A 56 -7.45 -14.39 7.75
C VAL A 56 -6.63 -14.08 9.01
N LEU A 57 -6.15 -12.85 9.19
CA LEU A 57 -5.43 -12.43 10.40
C LEU A 57 -6.31 -12.56 11.66
N SER A 58 -7.54 -12.10 11.59
CA SER A 58 -8.48 -12.14 12.71
C SER A 58 -8.78 -13.58 13.14
N VAL A 59 -9.08 -14.46 12.18
CA VAL A 59 -9.35 -15.88 12.47
C VAL A 59 -8.10 -16.59 12.99
N SER A 60 -6.92 -16.30 12.41
CA SER A 60 -5.65 -16.89 12.83
C SER A 60 -5.26 -16.48 14.26
N ALA A 61 -5.63 -15.27 14.69
CA ALA A 61 -5.39 -14.78 16.05
C ALA A 61 -6.21 -15.50 17.14
N LEU A 62 -7.31 -16.15 16.76
CA LEU A 62 -8.14 -16.99 17.64
C LEU A 62 -7.66 -18.45 17.69
N ALA A 63 -6.69 -18.83 16.86
CA ALA A 63 -6.23 -20.21 16.80
C ALA A 63 -5.58 -20.65 18.12
N PRO A 64 -5.77 -21.90 18.58
CA PRO A 64 -5.16 -22.41 19.81
C PRO A 64 -3.63 -22.43 19.79
N LYS A 65 -3.00 -22.35 18.61
CA LYS A 65 -1.54 -22.28 18.44
C LYS A 65 -1.02 -20.84 18.32
N ALA A 66 -1.90 -19.83 18.39
CA ALA A 66 -1.48 -18.44 18.26
C ALA A 66 -0.62 -17.99 19.44
N GLU A 67 0.45 -17.26 19.13
CA GLU A 67 1.31 -16.63 20.11
C GLU A 67 0.52 -15.58 20.89
N ALA A 68 0.74 -15.52 22.21
CA ALA A 68 0.08 -14.54 23.06
C ALA A 68 0.79 -13.20 22.90
N THR A 69 0.10 -12.22 22.32
CA THR A 69 0.67 -10.89 22.06
C THR A 69 -0.31 -9.82 22.51
N GLU A 70 0.21 -8.78 23.15
CA GLU A 70 -0.57 -7.60 23.53
C GLU A 70 -0.47 -6.51 22.46
N ILE A 71 -1.45 -5.59 22.45
CA ILE A 71 -1.42 -4.48 21.51
C ILE A 71 -0.32 -3.50 21.95
N GLY A 72 0.77 -3.47 21.19
CA GLY A 72 1.83 -2.49 21.37
C GLY A 72 1.36 -1.05 21.12
N ARG A 73 2.17 -0.07 21.54
CA ARG A 73 1.90 1.34 21.25
C ARG A 73 2.04 1.59 19.74
N LEU A 74 1.11 2.38 19.19
CA LEU A 74 1.23 2.82 17.80
C LEU A 74 2.45 3.74 17.66
N ASP A 75 3.32 3.44 16.71
CA ASP A 75 4.46 4.28 16.39
C ASP A 75 4.03 5.43 15.47
N TRP A 76 3.66 6.55 16.10
CA TRP A 76 3.28 7.78 15.40
C TRP A 76 4.39 8.33 14.50
N LYS A 77 5.67 8.04 14.80
CA LYS A 77 6.78 8.46 13.94
C LYS A 77 6.76 7.68 12.64
N ALA A 78 6.59 6.36 12.70
CA ALA A 78 6.45 5.52 11.51
C ALA A 78 5.23 5.93 10.66
N VAL A 79 4.09 6.20 11.31
CA VAL A 79 2.89 6.70 10.62
C VAL A 79 3.17 8.03 9.90
N ALA A 80 3.84 8.97 10.58
CA ALA A 80 4.18 10.27 9.98
C ALA A 80 5.13 10.13 8.77
N TRP A 81 6.10 9.20 8.83
CA TRP A 81 6.99 8.93 7.68
C TRP A 81 6.23 8.35 6.49
N ILE A 82 5.35 7.38 6.70
CA ILE A 82 4.58 6.76 5.61
C ILE A 82 3.62 7.76 4.98
N VAL A 83 2.84 8.48 5.79
CA VAL A 83 1.90 9.50 5.29
C VAL A 83 2.65 10.64 4.60
N GLY A 84 3.75 11.10 5.21
CA GLY A 84 4.61 12.13 4.63
C GLY A 84 5.22 11.70 3.30
N ALA A 85 5.65 10.44 3.16
CA ALA A 85 6.19 9.91 1.92
C ALA A 85 5.12 9.86 0.81
N VAL A 86 3.88 9.48 1.13
CA VAL A 86 2.76 9.46 0.16
C VAL A 86 2.41 10.88 -0.29
N VAL A 87 2.35 11.84 0.64
CA VAL A 87 2.10 13.25 0.30
C VAL A 87 3.23 13.79 -0.57
N LEU A 88 4.49 13.51 -0.22
CA LEU A 88 5.66 13.91 -1.00
C LEU A 88 5.62 13.30 -2.40
N PHE A 89 5.28 12.00 -2.52
CA PHE A 89 5.10 11.33 -3.81
C PHE A 89 4.08 12.06 -4.69
N ALA A 90 2.93 12.45 -4.15
CA ALA A 90 1.89 13.14 -4.91
C ALA A 90 2.40 14.47 -5.51
N PHE A 91 3.21 15.23 -4.76
CA PHE A 91 3.84 16.46 -5.25
C PHE A 91 4.95 16.20 -6.27
N LEU A 92 5.82 15.21 -5.99
CA LEU A 92 6.96 14.89 -6.87
C LEU A 92 6.52 14.25 -8.19
N LEU A 93 5.38 13.55 -8.22
CA LEU A 93 4.91 12.84 -9.40
C LEU A 93 4.80 13.75 -10.63
N GLN A 94 4.36 14.99 -10.44
CA GLN A 94 4.24 15.97 -11.54
C GLN A 94 5.57 16.59 -11.98
N ILE A 95 6.59 16.58 -11.10
CA ILE A 95 7.86 17.29 -11.30
C ILE A 95 8.96 16.33 -11.76
N LEU A 96 9.16 15.22 -11.04
CA LEU A 96 10.23 14.25 -11.29
C LEU A 96 9.76 13.06 -12.14
N GLY A 97 8.45 12.89 -12.31
CA GLY A 97 7.85 11.74 -12.97
C GLY A 97 7.83 10.48 -12.11
N ILE A 98 7.22 9.43 -12.65
CA ILE A 98 6.83 8.23 -11.88
C ILE A 98 8.03 7.46 -11.32
N VAL A 99 9.12 7.32 -12.08
CA VAL A 99 10.28 6.51 -11.69
C VAL A 99 10.94 7.08 -10.44
N PHE A 100 11.33 8.36 -10.49
CA PHE A 100 11.98 9.04 -9.38
C PHE A 100 11.04 9.24 -8.18
N SER A 101 9.75 9.51 -8.43
CA SER A 101 8.78 9.67 -7.35
C SER A 101 8.61 8.37 -6.56
N VAL A 102 8.56 7.21 -7.24
CA VAL A 102 8.52 5.90 -6.56
C VAL A 102 9.80 5.64 -5.77
N LEU A 103 10.97 5.99 -6.30
CA LEU A 103 12.23 5.86 -5.56
C LEU A 103 12.20 6.67 -4.25
N VAL A 104 11.79 7.94 -4.32
CA VAL A 104 11.67 8.79 -3.14
C VAL A 104 10.63 8.23 -2.16
N LEU A 105 9.47 7.80 -2.66
CA LEU A 105 8.40 7.20 -1.85
C LEU A 105 8.93 6.01 -1.03
N VAL A 106 9.64 5.08 -1.67
CA VAL A 106 10.13 3.88 -1.01
C VAL A 106 11.24 4.21 0.00
N ILE A 107 12.19 5.09 -0.36
CA ILE A 107 13.28 5.49 0.54
C ILE A 107 12.76 6.25 1.76
N VAL A 108 11.85 7.20 1.57
CA VAL A 108 11.29 7.99 2.68
C VAL A 108 10.39 7.13 3.56
N SER A 109 9.62 6.22 2.97
CA SER A 109 8.81 5.26 3.75
C SER A 109 9.69 4.31 4.57
N SER A 110 10.82 3.85 4.03
CA SER A 110 11.69 2.90 4.74
C SER A 110 12.45 3.52 5.91
N LEU A 111 12.62 4.86 5.94
CA LEU A 111 13.13 5.57 7.13
C LEU A 111 12.20 5.46 8.35
N GLY A 112 10.91 5.18 8.13
CA GLY A 112 9.96 4.87 9.20
C GLY A 112 10.04 3.43 9.70
N SER A 113 10.81 2.56 9.05
CA SER A 113 10.98 1.15 9.44
C SER A 113 12.09 0.99 10.48
N HIS A 114 11.85 0.12 11.46
CA HIS A 114 12.87 -0.30 12.42
C HIS A 114 13.92 -1.24 11.81
N GLU A 115 13.62 -1.86 10.66
CA GLU A 115 14.50 -2.78 9.93
C GLU A 115 15.11 -2.13 8.66
N PHE A 116 15.44 -0.84 8.74
CA PHE A 116 16.01 -0.13 7.61
C PHE A 116 17.37 -0.71 7.21
N THR A 117 17.45 -1.24 5.98
CA THR A 117 18.71 -1.61 5.34
C THR A 117 18.84 -0.87 4.02
N TRP A 118 19.99 -0.23 3.78
CA TRP A 118 20.25 0.49 2.53
C TRP A 118 20.19 -0.42 1.31
N LYS A 119 20.75 -1.63 1.40
CA LYS A 119 20.72 -2.62 0.32
C LYS A 119 19.31 -3.08 0.00
N GLY A 120 18.52 -3.43 1.03
CA GLY A 120 17.12 -3.85 0.87
C GLY A 120 16.26 -2.73 0.31
N THR A 121 16.38 -1.52 0.88
CA THR A 121 15.64 -0.34 0.43
C THR A 121 15.92 0.00 -1.03
N LEU A 122 17.20 0.05 -1.43
CA LEU A 122 17.56 0.37 -2.80
C LEU A 122 17.07 -0.71 -3.77
N ALA A 123 17.26 -1.99 -3.43
CA ALA A 123 16.77 -3.09 -4.25
C ALA A 123 15.25 -3.05 -4.42
N SER A 124 14.50 -2.90 -3.32
CA SER A 124 13.04 -2.77 -3.35
C SER A 124 12.58 -1.54 -4.12
N SER A 125 13.25 -0.39 -3.96
CA SER A 125 12.89 0.84 -4.66
C SER A 125 13.08 0.72 -6.17
N LEU A 126 14.20 0.13 -6.63
CA LEU A 126 14.44 -0.12 -8.05
C LEU A 126 13.43 -1.14 -8.61
N LEU A 127 13.19 -2.23 -7.88
CA LEU A 127 12.25 -3.27 -8.30
C LEU A 127 10.83 -2.71 -8.42
N LEU A 128 10.35 -1.96 -7.41
CA LEU A 128 9.03 -1.32 -7.45
C LEU A 128 8.96 -0.28 -8.56
N ALA A 129 9.99 0.56 -8.73
CA ALA A 129 10.00 1.55 -9.81
C ALA A 129 9.93 0.88 -11.19
N ALA A 130 10.68 -0.22 -11.39
CA ALA A 130 10.64 -1.00 -12.62
C ALA A 130 9.28 -1.67 -12.84
N LEU A 131 8.66 -2.22 -11.80
CA LEU A 131 7.34 -2.85 -11.89
C LEU A 131 6.26 -1.79 -12.18
N VAL A 132 6.26 -0.66 -11.48
CA VAL A 132 5.35 0.45 -11.71
C VAL A 132 5.49 0.97 -13.14
N TYR A 133 6.71 1.17 -13.62
CA TYR A 133 6.95 1.56 -15.01
C TYR A 133 6.44 0.50 -16.00
N GLY A 134 6.79 -0.78 -15.80
CA GLY A 134 6.39 -1.87 -16.68
C GLY A 134 4.88 -2.07 -16.73
N VAL A 135 4.18 -2.01 -15.61
CA VAL A 135 2.72 -2.19 -15.56
C VAL A 135 1.99 -0.96 -16.08
N PHE A 136 2.31 0.23 -15.58
CA PHE A 136 1.51 1.42 -15.85
C PHE A 136 1.90 2.14 -17.15
N VAL A 137 3.19 2.21 -17.47
CA VAL A 137 3.68 2.90 -18.68
C VAL A 137 3.67 1.95 -19.87
N MET A 138 4.24 0.75 -19.73
CA MET A 138 4.35 -0.19 -20.84
C MET A 138 3.10 -1.05 -21.00
N GLY A 139 2.51 -1.55 -19.90
CA GLY A 139 1.35 -2.46 -19.94
C GLY A 139 0.04 -1.73 -20.20
N LEU A 140 -0.22 -0.66 -19.44
CA LEU A 140 -1.49 0.08 -19.47
C LEU A 140 -1.43 1.37 -20.32
N HIS A 141 -0.27 1.72 -20.87
CA HIS A 141 -0.07 2.92 -21.69
C HIS A 141 -0.59 4.22 -21.06
N LEU A 142 -0.53 4.33 -19.73
CA LEU A 142 -0.98 5.53 -19.03
C LEU A 142 -0.06 6.71 -19.34
N GLN A 143 -0.69 7.85 -19.65
CA GLN A 143 -0.03 9.13 -19.91
C GLN A 143 0.43 9.76 -18.58
N PHE A 144 1.43 9.16 -17.94
CA PHE A 144 2.10 9.76 -16.78
C PHE A 144 3.38 10.48 -17.20
N PRO A 145 3.78 11.56 -16.50
CA PRO A 145 5.13 12.09 -16.60
C PRO A 145 6.11 10.98 -16.20
N THR A 146 6.87 10.47 -17.16
CA THR A 146 7.81 9.37 -16.94
C THR A 146 9.19 9.87 -16.52
N TRP A 147 9.59 11.00 -17.10
CA TRP A 147 10.84 11.71 -16.82
C TRP A 147 10.60 13.06 -16.15
N PRO A 148 11.62 13.61 -15.46
CA PRO A 148 11.53 14.92 -14.85
C PRO A 148 11.21 15.99 -15.88
N THR A 149 10.17 16.78 -15.65
CA THR A 149 9.76 17.90 -16.51
C THR A 149 10.70 19.10 -16.39
N LEU A 150 11.70 19.03 -15.50
CA LEU A 150 12.79 20.00 -15.36
C LEU A 150 13.70 20.07 -16.61
N PHE A 151 13.60 19.11 -17.54
CA PHE A 151 14.41 19.04 -18.76
C PHE A 151 13.57 19.05 -20.06
N SER A 152 12.27 19.39 -20.00
CA SER A 152 11.37 19.49 -21.16
C SER A 152 10.84 20.91 -21.37
#